data_AF-A0A436DSJ9-F1
#
_entry.id   AF-A0A436DSJ9-F1
#
_cell.length_a   1.000
_cell.length_b   1.000
_cell.length_c   1.000
_cell.angle_alpha   90.00
_cell.angle_beta   90.00
_cell.angle_gamma   90.00
#
_symmetry.space_group_name_H-M   'P 1'
#
loop_
_entity.id
_entity.type
_entity.pdbx_description
1 polymer ?
#
loop_
_entity_poly.entity_id
_entity_poly.type
_entity_poly.pdbx_seq_one_letter_code
_entity_poly.pdbx_strand_id
1 'polypeptide(L)' 'RHFLVDEDIRRVSAFIDRHGFVEVEFPVLQSAGIDPFFNINEPDDLVSAERLLQSIKP' A
#
# COMPACT_ATOMS: atom_id res chain seq x y z
N ARG A 1 15.44 -16.55 -3.14
CA ARG A 1 14.93 -16.56 -4.54
C ARG A 1 14.03 -17.76 -4.84
N HIS A 2 14.16 -18.90 -4.15
CA HIS A 2 13.37 -20.12 -4.41
C HIS A 2 11.86 -19.87 -4.54
N PHE A 3 11.25 -19.19 -3.57
CA PHE A 3 9.82 -18.87 -3.59
C PHE A 3 9.33 -18.09 -4.83
N LEU A 4 10.09 -17.10 -5.29
CA LEU A 4 9.73 -16.27 -6.45
C LEU A 4 10.11 -16.90 -7.80
N VAL A 5 11.20 -17.69 -7.83
CA VAL A 5 11.84 -18.15 -9.07
C VAL A 5 11.60 -19.64 -9.32
N ASP A 6 11.78 -20.47 -8.31
CA ASP A 6 11.69 -21.93 -8.45
C ASP A 6 10.25 -22.43 -8.20
N GLU A 7 9.50 -21.74 -7.33
CA GLU A 7 8.07 -22.02 -7.06
C GLU A 7 7.10 -21.15 -7.88
N ASP A 8 7.60 -20.14 -8.59
CA ASP A 8 6.81 -19.16 -9.39
C ASP A 8 5.66 -18.47 -8.62
N ILE A 9 5.81 -18.28 -7.31
CA ILE A 9 4.80 -17.62 -6.49
C ILE A 9 5.05 -16.11 -6.46
N ARG A 10 4.07 -15.32 -6.92
CA ARG A 10 4.16 -13.85 -7.01
C ARG A 10 3.34 -13.11 -5.95
N ARG A 11 2.49 -13.83 -5.21
CA ARG A 11 1.65 -13.26 -4.16
C ARG A 11 2.47 -13.11 -2.88
N VAL A 12 2.66 -11.86 -2.45
CA VAL A 12 3.34 -11.56 -1.18
C VAL A 12 2.58 -12.16 0.01
N SER A 13 1.26 -12.22 -0.02
CA SER A 13 0.47 -12.87 1.04
C SER A 13 0.84 -14.35 1.22
N ALA A 14 1.05 -15.09 0.13
CA ALA A 14 1.43 -16.50 0.18
C ALA A 14 2.84 -16.70 0.78
N PHE A 15 3.70 -15.69 0.69
CA PHE A 15 4.99 -15.69 1.37
C PHE A 15 4.80 -15.42 2.87
N ILE A 16 4.02 -14.39 3.20
CA ILE A 16 3.70 -14.01 4.57
C ILE A 16 3.08 -15.17 5.34
N ASP A 17 2.12 -15.92 4.76
CA ASP A 17 1.46 -17.05 5.44
C ASP A 17 2.42 -18.20 5.83
N ARG A 18 3.55 -18.35 5.13
CA ARG A 18 4.57 -19.38 5.40
C ARG A 18 5.59 -18.95 6.45
N HIS A 19 5.59 -17.68 6.82
CA HIS A 19 6.51 -17.11 7.79
C HIS A 19 5.71 -16.54 8.97
N GLY A 20 6.27 -16.58 10.17
CA GLY A 20 5.62 -15.88 11.29
C GLY A 20 5.59 -14.38 10.99
N PHE A 21 4.40 -13.79 10.92
CA PHE A 21 4.23 -12.34 10.82
C PHE A 21 3.44 -11.82 12.00
N VAL A 22 3.59 -10.53 12.28
CA VAL A 22 2.76 -9.82 13.24
C VAL A 22 2.05 -8.71 12.48
N GLU A 23 0.77 -8.54 12.78
CA GLU A 23 0.03 -7.38 12.31
C GLU A 23 0.43 -6.16 13.16
N VAL A 24 0.64 -5.02 12.50
CA VAL A 24 0.98 -3.76 13.15
C VAL A 24 -0.11 -2.77 12.82
N GLU A 25 -0.77 -2.24 13.84
CA GLU A 25 -1.78 -1.22 13.65
C GLU A 25 -1.16 0.06 13.09
N PHE A 26 -1.78 0.61 12.05
CA PHE A 26 -1.45 1.93 11.52
C PHE A 26 -2.60 2.89 11.85
N PRO A 27 -2.54 3.62 12.99
CA PRO A 27 -3.63 4.48 13.39
C PRO A 27 -3.78 5.62 12.38
N VAL A 28 -4.96 5.71 11.76
CA VAL A 28 -5.31 6.85 10.90
C VAL A 28 -5.49 8.06 11.80
N LEU A 29 -4.41 8.81 12.00
CA LEU A 29 -4.48 10.09 12.70
C LEU A 29 -5.26 11.05 11.82
N GLN A 30 -6.47 11.43 12.27
CA GLN A 30 -7.32 12.42 11.58
C GLN A 30 -6.58 13.74 11.29
N SER A 31 -5.52 14.04 12.06
CA SER A 31 -4.64 15.19 11.88
C SER A 31 -3.64 15.09 10.72
N ALA A 32 -3.46 13.93 10.10
CA ALA A 32 -2.50 13.75 8.99
C ALA A 32 -2.99 14.39 7.68
N GLY A 33 -4.29 14.69 7.56
CA GLY A 33 -4.91 15.33 6.39
C GLY A 33 -4.97 14.46 5.12
N ILE A 34 -4.22 13.35 5.08
CA ILE A 34 -3.99 12.50 3.91
C ILE A 34 -3.87 11.04 4.34
N ASP A 35 -4.42 10.12 3.54
CA ASP A 35 -4.19 8.69 3.68
C ASP A 35 -2.77 8.32 3.21
N PRO A 36 -1.88 7.82 4.09
CA PRO A 36 -0.52 7.43 3.73
C PRO A 36 -0.45 6.17 2.85
N PHE A 37 -1.56 5.45 2.64
CA PHE A 37 -1.64 4.25 1.82
C PHE A 37 -2.45 4.43 0.53
N PHE A 38 -2.66 5.68 0.09
CA PHE A 38 -3.37 5.96 -1.17
C PHE A 38 -2.71 5.25 -2.36
N ASN A 39 -3.47 4.37 -3.03
CA ASN A 39 -3.01 3.60 -4.19
C ASN A 39 -3.57 4.15 -5.50
N ILE A 40 -2.79 4.06 -6.57
CA ILE A 40 -3.20 4.39 -7.94
C ILE A 40 -3.21 3.08 -8.72
N ASN A 41 -4.40 2.56 -9.01
CA ASN A 41 -4.58 1.32 -9.77
C ASN A 41 -5.18 1.59 -11.15
N GLU A 42 -6.07 2.58 -11.24
CA GLU A 42 -6.77 2.97 -12.46
C GLU A 42 -6.40 4.40 -12.87
N PRO A 43 -6.55 4.76 -14.16
CA PRO A 43 -6.24 6.11 -14.63
C PRO A 43 -6.97 7.23 -13.87
N ASP A 44 -8.21 7.00 -13.46
CA ASP A 44 -9.04 7.98 -12.73
C ASP A 44 -8.50 8.28 -11.31
N ASP A 45 -7.71 7.36 -10.72
CA ASP A 45 -7.07 7.58 -9.42
C ASP A 45 -6.08 8.75 -9.48
N LEU A 46 -5.54 9.07 -10.67
CA LEU A 46 -4.66 10.23 -10.87
C LEU A 46 -5.38 11.55 -10.63
N VAL A 47 -6.68 11.64 -10.96
CA VAL A 47 -7.48 12.84 -10.71
C VAL A 47 -7.65 13.05 -9.20
N SER A 48 -7.87 11.96 -8.46
CA SER A 48 -7.93 11.98 -7.00
C SER A 48 -6.58 12.34 -6.38
N ALA A 49 -5.48 11.80 -6.93
CA ALA A 49 -4.12 12.12 -6.49
C ALA A 49 -3.76 13.60 -6.73
N GLU A 50 -4.14 14.17 -7.88
CA GLU A 50 -3.90 15.58 -8.19
C GLU A 50 -4.64 16.51 -7.22
N ARG A 51 -5.91 16.22 -6.93
CA ARG A 51 -6.69 16.98 -5.93
C ARG A 51 -6.09 16.87 -4.54
N LEU A 52 -5.62 15.68 -4.17
CA LEU A 52 -4.94 15.44 -2.90
C LEU A 52 -3.65 16.26 -2.81
N LEU A 53 -2.84 16.29 -3.88
CA LEU A 53 -1.61 17.07 -3.94
C LEU A 53 -1.88 18.58 -3.78
N GLN A 54 -2.97 19.09 -4.37
CA GLN A 54 -3.37 20.49 -4.25
C GLN A 54 -3.88 20.87 -2.84
N SER A 55 -4.36 19.89 -2.06
CA SER A 55 -4.84 20.13 -0.69
C SER A 55 -3.69 20.18 0.33
N ILE A 56 -2.53 19.65 -0.02
CA ILE A 56 -1.29 19.75 0.78
C ILE A 56 -0.74 21.18 0.61
N LYS A 57 -0.90 22.02 1.63
CA LYS A 57 -0.16 23.29 1.68
C LYS A 57 1.32 22.98 2.02
N PRO A 58 2.29 23.70 1.43
CA PRO A 58 3.67 23.66 1.88
C PRO A 58 3.83 24.19 3.31
#